data_AF-A0A963JBD9-F1
#
_entry.id   AF-A0A963JBD9-F1
#
_cell.length_a   1.000
_cell.length_b   1.000
_cell.length_c   1.000
_cell.angle_alpha   90.00
_cell.angle_beta   90.00
_cell.angle_gamma   90.00
#
_symmetry.space_group_name_H-M   'P 1'
#
loop_
_entity.id
_entity.type
_entity.pdbx_description
1 polymer ?
#
loop_
_entity_poly.entity_id
_entity_poly.type
_entity_poly.pdbx_seq_one_letter_code
_entity_poly.pdbx_strand_id
1 'polypeptide(L)'
;MSDQPSVSAPAAIDENQLIAERREKLRALRSLQAQGGGVCFPNDFKPLHQAADLHALHGPSPAEALDAAPVKASVAGRMMLKRV
;
A
#
# COMPACT_ATOMS: atom_id res chain seq x y z
N MET A 1 7.76 36.83 26.65
CA MET A 1 7.02 35.55 26.53
C MET A 1 6.69 35.31 25.07
N SER A 2 7.64 34.78 24.30
CA SER A 2 7.41 34.31 22.94
C SER A 2 8.43 33.21 22.67
N ASP A 3 8.17 32.01 23.18
CA ASP A 3 8.94 30.82 22.85
C ASP A 3 8.74 30.51 21.36
N GLN A 4 9.81 30.64 20.57
CA GLN A 4 9.92 29.96 19.29
C GLN A 4 10.37 28.51 19.56
N PRO A 5 9.65 27.48 19.08
CA PRO A 5 10.25 26.17 18.98
C PRO A 5 11.20 26.14 17.77
N SER A 6 12.49 26.12 18.05
CA SER A 6 13.54 25.81 17.08
C SER A 6 13.42 24.35 16.64
N VAL A 7 12.93 24.10 15.42
CA VAL A 7 12.95 22.75 14.83
C VAL A 7 14.36 22.47 14.31
N SER A 8 15.10 21.66 15.06
CA SER A 8 16.38 21.08 14.68
C SER A 8 16.26 20.21 13.42
N ALA A 9 17.09 20.47 12.41
CA ALA A 9 17.20 19.64 11.21
C ALA A 9 18.06 18.39 11.48
N PRO A 10 17.50 17.19 11.21
CA PRO A 10 18.25 16.19 10.46
C PRO A 10 17.31 15.42 9.49
N ALA A 11 17.27 15.77 8.20
CA ALA A 11 16.34 15.10 7.27
C ALA A 11 16.83 14.88 5.82
N ALA A 12 18.05 15.30 5.46
CA ALA A 12 18.47 15.24 4.04
C ALA A 12 19.13 13.92 3.61
N ILE A 13 19.69 13.13 4.55
CA ILE A 13 20.47 11.92 4.20
C ILE A 13 19.55 10.71 4.01
N ASP A 14 18.51 10.57 4.83
CA ASP A 14 17.61 9.41 4.84
C ASP A 14 16.71 9.35 3.59
N GLU A 15 16.13 10.48 3.17
CA GLU A 15 15.27 10.54 1.99
C GLU A 15 15.98 10.10 0.70
N ASN A 16 17.25 10.49 0.53
CA ASN A 16 18.05 10.13 -0.63
C ASN A 16 18.31 8.61 -0.70
N GLN A 17 18.51 7.95 0.44
CA GLN A 17 18.68 6.49 0.51
C GLN A 17 17.36 5.77 0.19
N LEU A 18 16.24 6.19 0.78
CA LEU A 18 14.92 5.63 0.49
C LEU A 18 14.51 5.79 -0.98
N ILE A 19 14.82 6.92 -1.60
CA ILE A 19 14.58 7.13 -3.04
C ILE A 19 15.47 6.20 -3.88
N ALA A 20 16.74 6.03 -3.51
CA ALA A 20 17.66 5.13 -4.21
C ALA A 20 17.15 3.67 -4.18
N GLU A 21 16.71 3.19 -3.01
CA GLU A 21 16.13 1.85 -2.87
C GLU A 21 14.86 1.66 -3.69
N ARG A 22 13.95 2.64 -3.66
CA ARG A 22 12.71 2.59 -4.48
C ARG A 22 13.04 2.54 -5.98
N ARG A 23 14.03 3.30 -6.42
CA ARG A 23 14.49 3.29 -7.83
C ARG A 23 15.18 1.98 -8.19
N GLU A 24 15.93 1.38 -7.27
CA GLU A 24 16.55 0.08 -7.49
C GLU A 24 15.51 -1.03 -7.63
N LYS A 25 14.52 -1.09 -6.73
CA LYS A 25 13.38 -2.01 -6.84
C LYS A 25 12.62 -1.82 -8.16
N LEU A 26 12.42 -0.57 -8.58
CA LEU A 26 11.79 -0.27 -9.87
C LEU A 26 12.63 -0.75 -11.06
N ARG A 27 13.96 -0.56 -11.00
CA ARG A 27 14.89 -1.07 -12.04
C ARG A 27 14.82 -2.59 -12.14
N ALA A 28 14.78 -3.31 -11.01
CA ALA A 28 14.62 -4.75 -10.99
C ALA A 28 13.31 -5.18 -11.68
N LEU A 29 12.18 -4.55 -11.35
CA LEU A 29 10.89 -4.83 -11.98
C LEU A 29 10.90 -4.59 -13.50
N ARG A 30 11.54 -3.49 -13.96
CA ARG A 30 11.69 -3.23 -15.40
C ARG A 30 12.62 -4.22 -16.10
N SER A 31 13.67 -4.68 -15.42
CA SER A 31 14.57 -5.70 -15.99
C SER A 31 13.86 -7.04 -16.17
N LEU A 32 13.00 -7.42 -15.20
CA LEU A 32 12.15 -8.61 -15.31
C LEU A 32 11.19 -8.49 -16.50
N GLN A 33 10.56 -7.31 -16.67
CA GLN A 33 9.71 -7.05 -17.84
C GLN A 33 10.49 -7.19 -19.16
N ALA A 34 11.71 -6.65 -19.25
CA ALA A 34 12.54 -6.75 -20.46
C ALA A 34 12.98 -8.20 -20.78
N GLN A 35 13.08 -9.05 -19.76
CA GLN A 35 13.38 -10.49 -19.89
C GLN A 35 12.14 -11.33 -20.25
N GLY A 36 10.99 -10.70 -20.52
CA GLY A 36 9.73 -11.38 -20.83
C GLY A 36 8.89 -11.74 -19.61
N GLY A 37 9.25 -11.25 -18.42
CA GLY A 37 8.43 -11.34 -17.22
C GLY A 37 7.26 -10.36 -17.20
N GLY A 38 6.59 -10.25 -16.04
CA GLY A 38 5.42 -9.39 -15.87
C GLY A 38 5.68 -7.89 -16.12
N VAL A 39 4.65 -7.17 -16.58
CA VAL A 39 4.70 -5.73 -16.84
C VAL A 39 4.90 -4.96 -15.53
N CYS A 40 5.83 -4.00 -15.50
CA CYS A 40 6.19 -3.25 -14.29
C CYS A 40 5.05 -2.36 -13.77
N PHE A 41 4.19 -1.86 -14.66
CA PHE A 41 3.02 -1.04 -14.33
C PHE A 41 1.79 -1.66 -15.00
N PRO A 42 1.24 -2.74 -14.45
CA PRO A 42 0.11 -3.42 -15.03
C PRO A 42 -1.19 -2.62 -14.76
N ASN A 43 -2.13 -2.66 -15.71
CA ASN A 43 -3.45 -2.03 -15.61
C ASN A 43 -4.57 -3.07 -15.79
N ASP A 44 -4.30 -4.32 -15.42
CA ASP A 44 -5.18 -5.47 -15.55
C ASP A 44 -6.02 -5.73 -14.30
N PHE A 45 -5.57 -5.25 -13.13
CA PHE A 45 -6.28 -5.43 -11.87
C PHE A 45 -7.57 -4.63 -11.83
N LYS A 46 -8.71 -5.35 -11.72
CA LYS A 46 -10.05 -4.77 -11.59
C LYS A 46 -10.59 -5.04 -10.18
N PRO A 47 -10.53 -4.06 -9.26
CA PRO A 47 -11.17 -4.20 -7.95
C PRO A 47 -12.68 -4.35 -8.13
N LEU A 48 -13.28 -5.31 -7.43
CA LEU A 48 -14.73 -5.53 -7.45
C LEU A 48 -15.43 -4.84 -6.28
N HIS A 49 -14.70 -4.51 -5.21
CA HIS A 49 -15.27 -4.00 -3.97
C HIS A 49 -14.51 -2.75 -3.51
N GLN A 50 -15.22 -1.85 -2.85
CA GLN A 50 -14.62 -0.72 -2.13
C GLN A 50 -14.65 -1.00 -0.63
N ALA A 51 -13.63 -0.50 0.09
CA ALA A 51 -13.50 -0.73 1.53
C ALA A 51 -14.67 -0.16 2.33
N ALA A 52 -15.21 0.99 1.93
CA ALA A 52 -16.35 1.62 2.59
C ALA A 52 -17.61 0.73 2.56
N ASP A 53 -17.90 0.14 1.40
CA ASP A 53 -19.07 -0.73 1.22
C ASP A 53 -18.94 -2.02 2.03
N LEU A 54 -17.73 -2.62 2.05
CA LEU A 54 -17.45 -3.81 2.86
C LEU A 54 -17.63 -3.53 4.35
N HIS A 55 -17.17 -2.39 4.85
CA HIS A 55 -17.39 -2.00 6.23
C HIS A 55 -18.86 -1.74 6.55
N ALA A 56 -19.61 -1.11 5.63
CA ALA A 56 -21.04 -0.87 5.84
C ALA A 56 -21.84 -2.19 5.90
N LEU A 57 -21.52 -3.15 5.02
CA LEU A 57 -22.24 -4.41 4.91
C LEU A 57 -21.85 -5.43 5.98
N HIS A 58 -20.55 -5.54 6.29
CA HIS A 58 -20.01 -6.60 7.16
C HIS A 58 -19.46 -6.09 8.48
N GLY A 59 -19.30 -4.78 8.66
CA GLY A 59 -18.92 -4.18 9.94
C GLY A 59 -19.83 -4.55 11.12
N PRO A 60 -21.16 -4.67 10.96
CA PRO A 60 -22.03 -5.10 12.05
C PRO A 60 -22.13 -6.63 12.22
N SER A 61 -21.59 -7.42 11.28
CA SER A 61 -21.68 -8.88 11.34
C SER A 61 -20.67 -9.46 12.35
N PRO A 62 -21.08 -10.41 13.21
CA PRO A 62 -20.15 -11.08 14.12
C PRO A 62 -19.19 -12.00 13.34
N ALA A 63 -18.02 -12.27 13.92
CA ALA A 63 -16.99 -13.11 13.30
C ALA A 63 -17.53 -14.48 12.86
N GLU A 64 -18.33 -15.12 13.71
CA GLU A 64 -18.94 -16.43 13.45
C GLU A 64 -19.80 -16.45 12.17
N ALA A 65 -20.47 -15.34 11.85
CA ALA A 65 -21.30 -15.23 10.65
C ALA A 65 -20.44 -15.11 9.37
N LEU A 66 -19.28 -14.45 9.46
CA LEU A 66 -18.33 -14.32 8.35
C LEU A 66 -17.55 -15.63 8.12
N ASP A 67 -17.28 -16.38 9.19
CA ASP A 67 -16.64 -17.70 9.11
C ASP A 67 -17.58 -18.75 8.51
N ALA A 68 -18.86 -18.72 8.88
CA ALA A 68 -19.88 -19.62 8.33
C ALA A 68 -20.19 -19.34 6.86
N ALA A 69 -20.06 -18.08 6.42
CA ALA A 69 -20.33 -17.65 5.05
C ALA A 69 -19.16 -16.80 4.51
N PRO A 70 -18.06 -17.44 4.05
CA PRO A 70 -16.87 -16.73 3.62
C PRO A 70 -17.15 -15.88 2.37
N VAL A 71 -16.94 -14.57 2.49
CA VAL A 71 -17.10 -13.60 1.40
C VAL A 71 -15.75 -13.34 0.73
N LYS A 72 -15.66 -13.61 -0.58
CA LYS A 72 -14.46 -13.28 -1.37
C LYS A 72 -14.49 -11.81 -1.77
N ALA A 73 -13.62 -11.01 -1.17
CA ALA A 73 -13.43 -9.61 -1.53
C ALA A 73 -12.20 -9.42 -2.45
N SER A 74 -12.28 -8.41 -3.32
CA SER A 74 -11.18 -7.94 -4.17
C SER A 74 -11.12 -6.42 -4.08
N VAL A 75 -9.99 -5.90 -3.58
CA VAL A 75 -9.78 -4.47 -3.27
C VAL A 75 -8.42 -4.01 -3.81
N ALA A 76 -8.31 -2.72 -4.16
CA ALA A 76 -7.06 -2.05 -4.49
C ALA A 76 -6.97 -0.70 -3.77
N GLY A 77 -5.75 -0.27 -3.43
CA GLY A 77 -5.53 1.00 -2.76
C GLY A 77 -4.06 1.24 -2.43
N ARG A 78 -3.80 2.35 -1.74
CA ARG A 78 -2.46 2.69 -1.26
C ARG A 78 -2.15 1.92 0.02
N MET A 79 -0.96 1.32 0.08
CA MET A 79 -0.43 0.77 1.33
C MET A 79 -0.04 1.93 2.26
N MET A 80 -0.72 2.05 3.40
CA MET A 80 -0.50 3.12 4.39
C MET A 80 0.37 2.63 5.55
N LEU A 81 0.02 1.48 6.12
CA LEU A 81 0.70 0.85 7.24
C LEU A 81 0.89 -0.63 6.93
N LYS A 82 2.03 -1.18 7.33
CA LYS A 82 2.31 -2.61 7.30
C LYS A 82 2.87 -2.98 8.66
N ARG A 83 2.12 -3.76 9.45
CA ARG A 83 2.63 -4.39 10.66
C ARG A 83 3.18 -5.75 10.27
N VAL A 84 4.44 -6.00 10.60
CA VAL A 84 5.14 -7.27 10.37
C VAL A 84 5.33 -7.96 11.70
#